data_AF-A0A9D7N6R1-F1
#
_entry.id   AF-A0A9D7N6R1-F1
#
_cell.length_a   1.000
_cell.length_b   1.000
_cell.length_c   1.000
_cell.angle_alpha   90.00
_cell.angle_beta   90.00
_cell.angle_gamma   90.00
#
_symmetry.space_group_name_H-M   'P 1'
#
loop_
_entity.id
_entity.type
_entity.pdbx_description
1 polymer ?
#
loop_
_entity_poly.entity_id
_entity_poly.type
_entity_poly.pdbx_seq_one_letter_code
_entity_poly.pdbx_strand_id
1 'polypeptide(L)'
;MRRIFATVLVSLLSAASADATSVLRLEREELARRATRVFEGTVVDVRGERDAGGRIATRVRFAVEADGWWKGTGGGAVELLLPGGILEAEERALLVPGMPRFERGERAVVFASEATRGGETLAIPVGLKQGKLRVVLTPNGRRALERELSGLQLVDPATREVNAAPRGPERFDYDAWKAAVRRIAEER
;
A
#
# COMPACT_ATOMS: atom_id res chain seq x y z
N MET A 1 4.00 -53.43 -16.19
CA MET A 1 4.67 -52.21 -15.66
C MET A 1 4.22 -50.95 -16.42
N ARG A 2 2.94 -50.55 -16.34
CA ARG A 2 2.43 -49.38 -17.12
C ARG A 2 1.28 -48.64 -16.44
N ARG A 3 1.21 -48.70 -15.11
CA ARG A 3 0.19 -48.02 -14.28
C ARG A 3 0.76 -47.26 -13.07
N ILE A 4 2.05 -47.43 -12.77
CA ILE A 4 2.70 -46.76 -11.62
C ILE A 4 3.16 -45.35 -12.00
N PHE A 5 3.41 -45.08 -13.29
CA PHE A 5 3.82 -43.75 -13.77
C PHE A 5 2.70 -42.70 -13.74
N ALA A 6 1.43 -43.09 -13.67
CA ALA A 6 0.30 -42.15 -13.66
C ALA A 6 0.08 -41.52 -12.28
N THR A 7 0.48 -42.18 -11.19
CA THR A 7 0.20 -41.71 -9.83
C THR A 7 1.19 -40.64 -9.35
N VAL A 8 2.42 -40.65 -9.85
CA VAL A 8 3.45 -39.66 -9.44
C VAL A 8 3.20 -38.28 -10.05
N LEU A 9 2.46 -38.20 -11.16
CA LEU A 9 2.25 -36.93 -11.89
C LEU A 9 1.14 -36.04 -11.29
N VAL A 10 0.21 -36.60 -10.50
CA VAL A 10 -0.92 -35.84 -9.93
C VAL A 10 -0.53 -35.11 -8.64
N SER A 11 0.51 -35.55 -7.93
CA SER A 11 0.92 -35.00 -6.63
C SER A 11 1.65 -33.65 -6.71
N LEU A 12 2.09 -33.22 -7.89
CA LEU A 12 2.84 -31.96 -8.07
C LEU A 12 1.96 -30.74 -8.41
N LEU A 13 0.64 -30.89 -8.55
CA LEU A 13 -0.25 -29.77 -8.91
C LEU A 13 -0.80 -28.97 -7.73
N SER A 14 -0.40 -29.25 -6.49
CA SER A 14 -0.62 -28.33 -5.38
C SER A 14 0.41 -27.20 -5.43
N ALA A 15 0.34 -26.38 -6.47
CA ALA A 15 0.96 -25.07 -6.52
C ALA A 15 0.23 -24.17 -5.52
N ALA A 16 0.51 -24.36 -4.23
CA ALA A 16 0.15 -23.39 -3.21
C ALA A 16 0.77 -22.07 -3.65
N SER A 17 -0.06 -21.05 -3.93
CA SER A 17 0.44 -19.71 -4.16
C SER A 17 1.20 -19.30 -2.91
N ALA A 18 2.53 -19.27 -3.00
CA ALA A 18 3.38 -18.87 -1.90
C ALA A 18 3.21 -17.36 -1.69
N ASP A 19 2.24 -16.98 -0.86
CA ASP A 19 2.12 -15.63 -0.33
C ASP A 19 3.30 -15.41 0.61
N ALA A 20 4.42 -14.93 0.06
CA ALA A 20 5.72 -14.94 0.73
C ALA A 20 6.04 -13.67 1.53
N THR A 21 5.19 -12.63 1.46
CA THR A 21 5.52 -11.34 2.09
C THR A 21 4.96 -11.25 3.48
N SER A 22 5.81 -11.58 4.46
CA SER A 22 5.50 -11.38 5.88
C SER A 22 5.75 -9.95 6.31
N VAL A 23 4.75 -9.32 6.94
CA VAL A 23 4.83 -7.96 7.46
C VAL A 23 4.10 -7.88 8.81
N LEU A 24 4.58 -7.04 9.72
CA LEU A 24 3.85 -6.78 10.96
C LEU A 24 2.48 -6.17 10.66
N ARG A 25 1.44 -6.69 11.32
CA ARG A 25 0.11 -6.09 11.28
C ARG A 25 0.17 -4.73 11.97
N LEU A 26 -0.25 -3.69 11.28
CA LEU A 26 -0.35 -2.34 11.82
C LEU A 26 -1.82 -1.95 11.94
N GLU A 27 -2.22 -1.65 13.17
CA GLU A 27 -3.49 -1.01 13.45
C GLU A 27 -3.44 0.48 13.09
N ARG A 28 -4.62 1.08 12.92
CA ARG A 28 -4.79 2.48 12.49
C ARG A 28 -3.92 3.44 13.31
N GLU A 29 -3.91 3.27 14.62
CA GLU A 29 -3.17 4.12 15.56
C GLU A 29 -1.66 4.02 15.31
N GLU A 30 -1.18 2.82 14.99
CA GLU A 30 0.23 2.58 14.71
C GLU A 30 0.65 3.12 13.34
N LEU A 31 -0.21 2.99 12.32
CA LEU A 31 -0.01 3.66 11.03
C LEU A 31 0.10 5.17 11.23
N ALA A 32 -0.82 5.77 11.98
CA ALA A 32 -0.83 7.21 12.26
C ALA A 32 0.42 7.66 13.04
N ARG A 33 0.88 6.88 14.03
CA ARG A 33 2.09 7.19 14.80
C ARG A 33 3.36 7.13 13.95
N ARG A 34 3.49 6.12 13.08
CA ARG A 34 4.66 5.91 12.22
C ARG A 34 4.71 6.86 11.03
N ALA A 35 3.57 7.32 10.54
CA ALA A 35 3.52 8.27 9.44
C ALA A 35 4.00 9.66 9.88
N THR A 36 4.88 10.28 9.09
CA THR A 36 5.22 11.70 9.25
C THR A 36 4.07 12.57 8.77
N ARG A 37 3.39 12.14 7.69
CA ARG A 37 2.24 12.84 7.12
C ARG A 37 1.16 11.85 6.71
N VAL A 38 -0.09 12.25 6.82
CA VAL A 38 -1.25 11.49 6.33
C VAL A 38 -2.10 12.42 5.49
N PHE A 39 -2.36 12.04 4.25
CA PHE A 39 -3.11 12.87 3.31
C PHE A 39 -4.10 12.05 2.49
N GLU A 40 -5.21 12.68 2.13
CA GLU A 40 -6.16 12.25 1.12
C GLU A 40 -5.87 13.02 -0.18
N GLY A 41 -5.68 12.30 -1.28
CA GLY A 41 -5.40 12.90 -2.57
C GLY A 41 -5.95 12.08 -3.73
N THR A 42 -6.02 12.71 -4.90
CA THR A 42 -6.37 12.05 -6.16
C THR A 42 -5.11 11.78 -6.94
N VAL A 43 -4.91 10.55 -7.41
CA VAL A 43 -3.76 10.17 -8.21
C VAL A 43 -3.89 10.82 -9.60
N VAL A 44 -2.97 11.73 -9.92
CA VAL A 44 -2.94 12.43 -11.22
C VAL A 44 -1.94 11.79 -12.18
N ASP A 45 -0.89 11.15 -11.67
CA ASP A 45 0.11 10.47 -12.49
C ASP A 45 0.67 9.21 -11.81
N VAL A 46 0.96 8.20 -12.62
CA VAL A 46 1.64 6.96 -12.24
C VAL A 46 2.57 6.60 -13.38
N ARG A 47 3.88 6.58 -13.13
CA ARG A 47 4.88 6.25 -14.15
C ARG A 47 6.01 5.41 -13.57
N GLY A 48 6.41 4.38 -14.30
CA GLY A 48 7.64 3.66 -14.00
C GLY A 48 8.85 4.46 -14.48
N GLU A 49 9.89 4.52 -13.66
CA GLU A 49 11.15 5.18 -13.97
C GLU A 49 12.32 4.47 -13.26
N ARG A 50 13.54 4.92 -13.55
CA ARG A 50 14.71 4.56 -12.75
C ARG A 50 14.89 5.60 -11.66
N ASP A 51 15.04 5.16 -10.41
CA ASP A 51 15.41 6.06 -9.31
C ASP A 51 16.84 6.61 -9.50
N ALA A 52 17.26 7.54 -8.64
CA ALA A 52 18.62 8.10 -8.67
C ALA A 52 19.75 7.04 -8.57
N GLY A 53 19.44 5.85 -8.05
CA GLY A 53 20.35 4.70 -7.99
C GLY A 53 20.22 3.72 -9.16
N GLY A 54 19.47 4.07 -10.21
CA GLY A 54 19.27 3.25 -11.40
C GLY A 54 18.29 2.08 -11.23
N ARG A 55 17.60 1.95 -10.09
CA ARG A 55 16.65 0.86 -9.83
C ARG A 55 15.27 1.18 -10.36
N ILE A 56 14.52 0.15 -10.76
CA ILE A 56 13.13 0.30 -11.19
C ILE A 56 12.27 0.77 -10.01
N ALA A 57 11.61 1.90 -10.22
CA ALA A 57 10.69 2.52 -9.27
C ALA A 57 9.43 3.02 -9.98
N THR A 58 8.37 3.27 -9.22
CA THR A 58 7.13 3.86 -9.70
C THR A 58 6.95 5.20 -9.01
N ARG A 59 6.95 6.28 -9.77
CA ARG A 59 6.58 7.61 -9.28
C ARG A 59 5.07 7.76 -9.36
N VAL A 60 4.47 8.14 -8.24
CA VAL A 60 3.03 8.40 -8.13
C VAL A 60 2.83 9.83 -7.67
N ARG A 61 2.09 10.62 -8.44
CA ARG A 61 1.77 12.00 -8.09
C ARG A 61 0.32 12.14 -7.70
N PHE A 62 0.10 12.84 -6.60
CA PHE A 62 -1.21 13.16 -6.06
C PHE A 62 -1.49 14.66 -6.17
N ALA A 63 -2.72 15.01 -6.50
CA ALA A 63 -3.30 16.30 -6.18
C ALA A 63 -3.98 16.20 -4.81
N VAL A 64 -3.65 17.10 -3.90
CA VAL A 64 -4.13 17.12 -2.51
C VAL A 64 -4.87 18.43 -2.26
N GLU A 65 -6.12 18.34 -1.83
CA GLU A 65 -6.92 19.50 -1.44
C GLU A 65 -6.47 20.02 -0.06
N ALA A 66 -6.76 21.29 0.25
CA ALA A 66 -6.29 21.91 1.49
C ALA A 66 -6.76 21.17 2.76
N ASP A 67 -7.97 20.61 2.75
CA ASP A 67 -8.55 19.82 3.84
C ASP A 67 -8.23 18.30 3.75
N GLY A 68 -7.47 17.92 2.72
CA GLY A 68 -6.97 16.58 2.48
C GLY A 68 -5.88 16.16 3.46
N TRP A 69 -5.25 17.08 4.18
CA TRP A 69 -4.27 16.77 5.22
C TRP A 69 -4.95 16.30 6.51
N TRP A 70 -4.67 15.06 6.90
CA TRP A 70 -5.18 14.44 8.13
C TRP A 70 -4.13 14.46 9.24
N LYS A 71 -2.85 14.47 8.87
CA LYS A 71 -1.71 14.66 9.78
C LYS A 71 -0.57 15.36 9.03
N GLY A 72 0.08 16.30 9.71
CA GLY A 72 1.11 17.14 9.10
C GLY A 72 0.52 18.13 8.11
N THR A 73 1.39 18.81 7.37
CA THR A 73 1.02 19.80 6.37
C THR A 73 1.81 19.58 5.08
N GLY A 74 1.33 20.18 3.99
CA GLY A 74 2.02 20.20 2.71
C GLY A 74 1.28 21.03 1.67
N GLY A 75 1.83 21.07 0.45
CA GLY A 75 1.23 21.80 -0.67
C GLY A 75 0.09 21.03 -1.34
N GLY A 76 -0.38 21.55 -2.47
CA GLY A 76 -1.45 20.92 -3.27
C GLY A 76 -1.03 19.68 -4.06
N ALA A 77 0.22 19.22 -3.89
CA ALA A 77 0.73 18.02 -4.55
C ALA A 77 1.69 17.25 -3.65
N VAL A 78 1.66 15.92 -3.79
CA VAL A 78 2.58 14.99 -3.13
C VAL A 78 3.08 13.97 -4.15
N GLU A 79 4.37 13.64 -4.07
CA GLU A 79 4.96 12.56 -4.88
C GLU A 79 5.41 11.42 -3.97
N LEU A 80 5.05 10.20 -4.35
CA LEU A 80 5.59 8.98 -3.78
C LEU A 80 6.53 8.33 -4.78
N LEU A 81 7.62 7.74 -4.30
CA LEU A 81 8.49 6.88 -5.12
C LEU A 81 8.52 5.48 -4.54
N LEU A 82 7.88 4.56 -5.24
CA LEU A 82 7.68 3.18 -4.78
C LEU A 82 8.71 2.27 -5.44
N PRO A 83 9.37 1.37 -4.70
CA PRO A 83 10.20 0.33 -5.31
C PRO A 83 9.38 -0.59 -6.23
N GLY A 84 9.94 -0.92 -7.40
CA GLY A 84 9.26 -1.71 -8.41
C GLY A 84 8.43 -0.87 -9.39
N GLY A 85 7.83 -1.51 -10.38
CA GLY A 85 7.12 -0.83 -11.46
C GLY A 85 7.38 -1.47 -12.81
N ILE A 86 6.92 -0.80 -13.86
CA ILE A 86 7.07 -1.22 -15.25
C ILE A 86 7.73 -0.07 -16.02
N LEU A 87 8.89 -0.35 -16.61
CA LEU A 87 9.56 0.51 -17.58
C LEU A 87 9.06 0.13 -18.97
N GLU A 88 7.92 0.70 -19.39
CA GLU A 88 7.26 0.37 -20.66
C GLU A 88 8.23 0.49 -21.85
N ALA A 89 9.03 1.55 -21.90
CA ALA A 89 9.99 1.79 -22.98
C ALA A 89 11.17 0.79 -23.01
N GLU A 90 11.46 0.10 -21.91
CA GLU A 90 12.52 -0.91 -21.82
C GLU A 90 11.98 -2.34 -21.79
N GLU A 91 10.65 -2.53 -21.87
CA GLU A 91 9.96 -3.82 -21.72
C GLU A 91 10.39 -4.57 -20.44
N ARG A 92 10.64 -3.83 -19.35
CA ARG A 92 11.15 -4.36 -18.09
C ARG A 92 10.19 -4.09 -16.95
N ALA A 93 9.99 -5.09 -16.09
CA ALA A 93 9.17 -4.95 -14.89
C ALA A 93 9.89 -5.48 -13.66
N LEU A 94 9.64 -4.83 -12.52
CA LEU A 94 10.05 -5.31 -11.20
C LEU A 94 8.82 -5.31 -10.29
N LEU A 95 8.38 -6.50 -9.90
CA LEU A 95 7.34 -6.64 -8.89
C LEU A 95 7.99 -6.64 -7.51
N VAL A 96 7.57 -5.72 -6.64
CA VAL A 96 7.90 -5.76 -5.21
C VAL A 96 6.68 -6.26 -4.46
N PRO A 97 6.70 -7.50 -3.93
CA PRO A 97 5.60 -8.05 -3.17
C PRO A 97 5.18 -7.16 -2.01
N GLY A 98 3.87 -7.05 -1.79
CA GLY A 98 3.29 -6.21 -0.76
C GLY A 98 3.29 -4.70 -1.03
N MET A 99 4.04 -4.19 -2.01
CA MET A 99 4.01 -2.76 -2.36
C MET A 99 2.61 -2.35 -2.85
N PRO A 100 2.04 -1.22 -2.38
CA PRO A 100 0.77 -0.74 -2.91
C PRO A 100 0.91 -0.36 -4.37
N ARG A 101 -0.14 -0.63 -5.14
CA ARG A 101 -0.28 -0.15 -6.51
C ARG A 101 -1.21 1.04 -6.51
N PHE A 102 -1.00 1.97 -7.43
CA PHE A 102 -1.87 3.12 -7.60
C PHE A 102 -2.41 3.20 -9.02
N GLU A 103 -3.63 3.72 -9.15
CA GLU A 103 -4.32 3.87 -10.43
C GLU A 103 -4.64 5.35 -10.65
N ARG A 104 -4.36 5.88 -11.85
CA ARG A 104 -4.70 7.26 -12.19
C ARG A 104 -6.21 7.48 -12.04
N GLY A 105 -6.58 8.58 -11.38
CA GLY A 105 -7.97 8.93 -11.09
C GLY A 105 -8.52 8.35 -9.78
N GLU A 106 -7.84 7.40 -9.14
CA GLU A 106 -8.29 6.94 -7.83
C GLU A 106 -8.06 8.01 -6.75
N ARG A 107 -8.97 8.08 -5.78
CA ARG A 107 -8.78 8.87 -4.56
C ARG A 107 -8.34 7.95 -3.43
N ALA A 108 -7.28 8.32 -2.71
CA ALA A 108 -6.72 7.48 -1.66
C ALA A 108 -6.23 8.31 -0.47
N VAL A 109 -6.33 7.72 0.71
CA VAL A 109 -5.66 8.15 1.92
C VAL A 109 -4.34 7.39 2.03
N VAL A 110 -3.24 8.12 2.18
CA VAL A 110 -1.89 7.55 2.28
C VAL A 110 -1.25 7.96 3.59
N PHE A 111 -0.80 6.96 4.34
CA PHE A 111 0.07 7.11 5.50
C PHE A 111 1.50 7.09 5.00
N ALA A 112 2.15 8.26 4.96
CA ALA A 112 3.47 8.42 4.37
C ALA A 112 4.51 8.75 5.42
N SER A 113 5.67 8.11 5.29
CA SER A 113 6.91 8.51 5.96
C SER A 113 7.91 8.98 4.93
N GLU A 114 8.88 9.78 5.36
CA GLU A 114 9.99 10.19 4.50
C GLU A 114 11.10 9.14 4.57
N ALA A 115 11.67 8.82 3.42
CA ALA A 115 12.86 7.99 3.30
C ALA A 115 13.84 8.65 2.33
N THR A 116 15.10 8.76 2.75
CA THR A 116 16.16 9.26 1.86
C THR A 116 16.78 8.09 1.12
N ARG A 117 16.75 8.13 -0.21
CA ARG A 117 17.31 7.08 -1.06
C ARG A 117 18.11 7.71 -2.20
N GLY A 118 19.42 7.43 -2.26
CA GLY A 118 20.29 7.97 -3.31
C GLY A 118 20.38 9.51 -3.32
N GLY A 119 20.19 10.16 -2.17
CA GLY A 119 20.21 11.62 -2.04
C GLY A 119 18.86 12.32 -2.24
N GLU A 120 17.82 11.61 -2.66
CA GLU A 120 16.46 12.13 -2.79
C GLU A 120 15.63 11.74 -1.54
N THR A 121 15.03 12.70 -0.84
CA THR A 121 14.07 12.44 0.24
C THR A 121 12.68 12.30 -0.36
N LEU A 122 12.09 11.13 -0.19
CA LEU A 122 10.87 10.72 -0.87
C LEU A 122 9.84 10.22 0.13
N ALA A 123 8.58 10.53 -0.12
CA ALA A 123 7.50 9.96 0.65
C ALA A 123 7.25 8.50 0.20
N ILE A 124 7.15 7.60 1.18
CA ILE A 124 6.84 6.18 0.97
C ILE A 124 5.69 5.75 1.88
N PRO A 125 4.83 4.82 1.44
CA PRO A 125 3.76 4.27 2.29
C PRO A 125 4.30 3.51 3.50
N VAL A 126 3.75 3.80 4.67
CA VAL A 126 4.04 3.07 5.90
C VAL A 126 3.42 1.67 5.82
N GLY A 127 4.20 0.64 6.16
CA GLY A 127 3.68 -0.73 6.30
C GLY A 127 3.23 -1.37 4.98
N LEU A 128 3.84 -0.98 3.86
CA LEU A 128 3.51 -1.49 2.52
C LEU A 128 2.05 -1.16 2.14
N LYS A 129 1.28 -2.11 1.58
CA LYS A 129 -0.15 -1.94 1.27
C LYS A 129 -1.01 -1.46 2.46
N GLN A 130 -0.58 -1.68 3.70
CA GLN A 130 -1.35 -1.30 4.90
C GLN A 130 -1.56 0.22 5.02
N GLY A 131 -0.59 1.01 4.55
CA GLY A 131 -0.64 2.47 4.58
C GLY A 131 -1.41 3.12 3.43
N LYS A 132 -2.02 2.34 2.54
CA LYS A 132 -2.90 2.84 1.48
C LYS A 132 -4.35 2.43 1.77
N LEU A 133 -5.26 3.41 1.80
CA LEU A 133 -6.70 3.16 1.77
C LEU A 133 -7.32 3.88 0.59
N ARG A 134 -8.08 3.18 -0.24
CA ARG A 134 -8.86 3.78 -1.32
C ARG A 134 -10.10 4.44 -0.74
N VAL A 135 -10.41 5.65 -1.18
CA VAL A 135 -11.68 6.32 -0.87
C VAL A 135 -12.71 5.88 -1.89
N VAL A 136 -13.80 5.29 -1.43
CA VAL A 136 -14.90 4.80 -2.26
C VAL A 136 -16.22 5.43 -1.83
N LEU A 137 -17.19 5.45 -2.73
CA LEU A 137 -18.56 5.80 -2.39
C LEU A 137 -19.34 4.52 -2.12
N THR A 138 -20.06 4.51 -1.00
CA THR A 138 -21.04 3.47 -0.68
C THR A 138 -22.31 3.67 -1.51
N PRO A 139 -23.20 2.65 -1.60
CA PRO A 139 -24.44 2.76 -2.38
C PRO A 139 -25.36 3.93 -1.99
N ASN A 140 -25.28 4.40 -0.76
CA ASN A 140 -26.01 5.58 -0.25
C ASN A 140 -25.24 6.91 -0.44
N GLY A 141 -24.18 6.93 -1.24
CA GLY A 141 -23.40 8.13 -1.56
C GLY A 141 -22.45 8.63 -0.46
N ARG A 142 -22.26 7.87 0.63
CA ARG A 142 -21.31 8.22 1.69
C ARG A 142 -19.89 7.78 1.32
N ARG A 143 -18.87 8.46 1.85
CA ARG A 143 -17.49 8.00 1.71
C ARG A 143 -17.20 6.85 2.65
N ALA A 144 -16.45 5.86 2.17
CA ALA A 144 -15.84 4.81 2.97
C ALA A 144 -14.38 4.63 2.55
N LEU A 145 -13.61 3.97 3.40
CA LEU A 145 -12.23 3.59 3.12
C LEU A 145 -12.16 2.10 2.85
N GLU A 146 -11.40 1.70 1.84
CA GLU A 146 -11.12 0.30 1.52
C GLU A 146 -9.62 0.02 1.52
N ARG A 147 -9.24 -1.11 2.10
CA ARG A 147 -7.85 -1.56 2.17
C ARG A 147 -7.74 -2.98 1.66
N GLU A 148 -6.90 -3.18 0.66
CA GLU A 148 -6.65 -4.48 0.04
C GLU A 148 -5.27 -5.00 0.47
N LEU A 149 -5.27 -6.10 1.23
CA LEU A 149 -4.06 -6.69 1.82
C LEU A 149 -3.73 -8.08 1.26
N SER A 150 -4.51 -8.58 0.29
CA SER A 150 -4.29 -9.89 -0.31
C SER A 150 -2.85 -10.06 -0.79
N GLY A 151 -2.32 -11.26 -0.53
CA GLY A 151 -0.93 -11.63 -0.82
C GLY A 151 0.07 -11.30 0.30
N LEU A 152 -0.37 -10.77 1.44
CA LEU A 152 0.46 -10.56 2.62
C LEU A 152 0.24 -11.66 3.66
N GLN A 153 1.30 -12.01 4.37
CA GLN A 153 1.26 -12.71 5.66
C GLN A 153 1.41 -11.65 6.76
N LEU A 154 0.40 -11.51 7.60
CA LEU A 154 0.36 -10.54 8.68
C LEU A 154 0.83 -11.19 9.98
N VAL A 155 1.92 -10.67 10.53
CA VAL A 155 2.48 -11.10 11.81
C VAL A 155 1.87 -10.26 12.91
N ASP A 156 1.17 -10.88 13.85
CA ASP A 156 0.68 -10.20 15.04
C ASP A 156 1.87 -9.82 15.95
N PRO A 157 2.04 -8.55 16.33
CA PRO A 157 3.19 -8.12 17.12
C PRO A 157 3.17 -8.66 18.57
N ALA A 158 2.00 -8.98 19.12
CA ALA A 158 1.85 -9.46 20.50
C ALA A 158 1.99 -10.98 20.58
N THR A 159 1.29 -11.73 19.71
CA THR A 159 1.29 -13.21 19.76
C THR A 159 2.37 -13.83 18.90
N ARG A 160 2.95 -13.09 17.95
CA ARG A 160 3.85 -13.57 16.87
C ARG A 160 3.19 -14.57 15.93
N GLU A 161 1.87 -14.71 15.98
CA GLU A 161 1.12 -15.54 15.05
C GLU A 161 1.18 -14.96 13.64
N VAL A 162 1.29 -15.85 12.66
CA VAL A 162 1.32 -15.50 11.25
C VAL A 162 -0.03 -15.87 10.66
N ASN A 163 -0.78 -14.85 10.23
CA ASN A 163 -2.10 -15.02 9.64
C ASN A 163 -2.07 -14.50 8.21
N ALA A 164 -2.65 -15.25 7.27
CA ALA A 164 -2.88 -14.73 5.94
C ALA A 164 -3.76 -13.48 6.02
N ALA A 165 -3.42 -12.45 5.24
CA ALA A 165 -4.28 -11.29 5.12
C ALA A 165 -5.69 -11.68 4.63
N PRO A 166 -6.74 -10.93 4.99
CA PRO A 166 -8.08 -11.16 4.48
C PRO A 166 -8.10 -11.23 2.95
N ARG A 167 -8.90 -12.16 2.40
CA ARG A 167 -9.14 -12.22 0.95
C ARG A 167 -10.21 -11.18 0.61
N GLY A 168 -9.78 -10.08 -0.01
CA GLY A 168 -10.64 -8.97 -0.41
C GLY A 168 -10.51 -7.73 0.48
N PRO A 169 -11.19 -6.62 0.09
CA PRO A 169 -11.01 -5.34 0.74
C PRO A 169 -11.67 -5.30 2.11
N GLU A 170 -10.90 -4.90 3.12
CA GLU A 170 -11.43 -4.45 4.41
C GLU A 170 -12.06 -3.06 4.21
N ARG A 171 -13.25 -2.84 4.76
CA ARG A 171 -13.96 -1.56 4.64
C ARG A 171 -14.10 -0.87 6.00
N PHE A 172 -13.91 0.45 6.00
CA PHE A 172 -13.97 1.27 7.21
C PHE A 172 -14.80 2.54 7.00
N ASP A 173 -15.36 3.06 8.10
CA ASP A 173 -16.03 4.37 8.11
C ASP A 173 -15.01 5.50 7.95
N TYR A 174 -15.27 6.38 6.97
CA TYR A 174 -14.35 7.45 6.58
C TYR A 174 -14.17 8.49 7.70
N ASP A 175 -15.28 8.96 8.30
CA ASP A 175 -15.25 10.06 9.27
C ASP A 175 -14.61 9.60 10.58
N ALA A 176 -14.94 8.39 11.03
CA ALA A 176 -14.32 7.78 12.21
C ALA A 176 -12.81 7.59 12.05
N TRP A 177 -12.35 7.17 10.85
CA TRP A 177 -10.92 7.07 10.55
C TRP A 177 -10.22 8.42 10.54
N LYS A 178 -10.79 9.41 9.84
CA LYS A 178 -10.24 10.78 9.77
C LYS A 178 -10.12 11.41 11.15
N ALA A 179 -11.17 11.30 11.97
CA ALA A 179 -11.18 11.83 13.34
C ALA A 179 -10.14 11.15 14.24
N ALA A 180 -10.00 9.83 14.15
CA ALA A 180 -9.00 9.09 14.93
C ALA A 180 -7.56 9.49 14.56
N VAL A 181 -7.26 9.63 13.27
CA VAL A 181 -5.93 10.06 12.81
C VAL A 181 -5.61 11.48 13.27
N ARG A 182 -6.57 12.41 13.18
CA ARG A 182 -6.39 13.80 13.62
C ARG A 182 -6.12 13.91 15.12
N ARG A 183 -6.86 13.16 15.94
CA ARG A 183 -6.62 13.11 17.39
C ARG A 183 -5.18 12.71 17.73
N ILE A 184 -4.66 11.67 17.08
CA ILE A 184 -3.28 11.20 17.27
C ILE A 184 -2.25 12.24 16.79
N ALA A 185 -2.60 13.04 15.79
CA ALA A 185 -1.74 14.10 15.29
C ALA A 185 -1.64 15.29 16.27
N GLU A 186 -2.69 15.55 17.05
CA GLU A 186 -2.75 16.65 18.04
C GLU A 186 -2.04 16.31 19.37
N GLU A 187 -1.84 15.03 19.68
CA GLU A 187 -1.16 14.56 20.89
C GLU A 187 0.38 14.71 20.87
N ARG A 188 0.96 15.32 19.82
CA ARG A 188 2.41 15.50 19.63
C ARG A 188 2.77 16.96 19.39
#